data_AF-F6CZU2-F1
#
_entry.id   AF-F6CZU2-F1
#
_cell.length_a   1.000
_cell.length_b   1.000
_cell.length_c   1.000
_cell.angle_alpha   90.00
_cell.angle_beta   90.00
_cell.angle_gamma   90.00
#
_symmetry.space_group_name_H-M   'P 1'
#
loop_
_entity.id
_entity.type
_entity.pdbx_description
1 polymer ?
#
loop_
_entity_poly.entity_id
_entity_poly.type
_entity_poly.pdbx_seq_one_letter_code
_entity_poly.pdbx_strand_id
1 'polypeptide(L)'
;MLYQSVKHHTVFSQIAILFIIMTGMTVSSAALSASGSTARSGGKLFNTFCVACHMQGVAGAPKLGNSADWLPRREKGMPTLLKHAIEGLNAMPPRGMCSNCSDDEIQAAIQFMLDNS
;
A
#
# COMPACT_ATOMS: atom_id res chain seq x y z
N MET A 1 -9.84 -43.70 -38.61
CA MET A 1 -9.80 -44.48 -37.36
C MET A 1 -8.37 -44.80 -36.90
N LEU A 2 -7.44 -43.84 -36.77
CA LEU A 2 -6.08 -44.11 -36.23
C LEU A 2 -5.41 -42.96 -35.44
N TYR A 3 -6.06 -41.79 -35.24
CA TYR A 3 -5.42 -40.63 -34.57
C TYR A 3 -5.79 -40.44 -33.08
N GLN A 4 -6.74 -41.19 -32.54
CA GLN A 4 -7.23 -41.02 -31.16
C GLN A 4 -6.54 -41.90 -30.11
N SER A 5 -5.65 -42.82 -30.50
CA SER A 5 -5.09 -43.83 -29.57
C SER A 5 -3.72 -43.47 -28.95
N VAL A 6 -3.07 -42.38 -29.38
CA VAL A 6 -1.68 -42.06 -28.94
C VAL A 6 -1.65 -41.11 -27.73
N LYS A 7 -2.73 -40.38 -27.44
CA LYS A 7 -2.76 -39.36 -26.37
C LYS A 7 -2.91 -39.94 -24.95
N HIS A 8 -3.33 -41.20 -24.81
CA HIS A 8 -3.51 -41.84 -23.50
C HIS A 8 -2.24 -42.48 -22.94
N HIS A 9 -1.18 -42.64 -23.74
CA HIS A 9 0.08 -43.24 -23.30
C HIS A 9 1.07 -42.24 -22.68
N THR A 10 0.90 -40.94 -22.90
CA THR A 10 1.79 -39.91 -22.35
C THR A 10 1.44 -39.48 -20.93
N VAL A 11 0.24 -39.81 -20.44
CA VAL A 11 -0.26 -39.39 -19.12
C VAL A 11 0.24 -40.31 -17.98
N PHE A 12 0.57 -41.56 -18.30
CA PHE A 12 0.99 -42.56 -17.29
C PHE A 12 2.46 -42.49 -16.88
N SER A 13 3.30 -41.74 -17.58
CA SER A 13 4.75 -41.61 -17.26
C SER A 13 5.11 -40.36 -16.43
N GLN A 14 4.16 -39.45 -16.18
CA GLN A 14 4.37 -38.25 -15.35
C GLN A 14 4.00 -38.45 -13.87
N ILE A 15 3.43 -39.61 -13.52
CA ILE A 15 2.89 -39.88 -12.17
C ILE A 15 3.97 -40.44 -11.22
N ALA A 16 5.16 -40.80 -11.72
CA ALA A 16 6.19 -41.49 -10.93
C ALA A 16 7.45 -40.66 -10.58
N ILE A 17 7.52 -39.38 -10.95
CA ILE A 17 8.69 -38.54 -10.67
C ILE A 17 8.23 -37.31 -9.88
N LEU A 18 8.79 -37.18 -8.67
CA LEU A 18 8.63 -36.08 -7.71
C LEU A 18 7.45 -36.15 -6.71
N PHE A 19 7.22 -37.36 -6.20
CA PHE A 19 6.89 -37.61 -4.79
C PHE A 19 8.07 -37.28 -3.83
N ILE A 20 9.04 -36.44 -4.23
CA ILE A 20 10.31 -36.16 -3.52
C ILE A 20 10.47 -34.64 -3.31
N ILE A 21 9.52 -34.02 -2.62
CA ILE A 21 9.70 -32.66 -2.06
C ILE A 21 9.06 -32.56 -0.65
N MET A 22 9.03 -33.67 0.08
CA MET A 22 8.39 -33.84 1.40
C MET A 22 9.40 -33.95 2.56
N THR A 23 10.56 -33.28 2.47
CA THR A 23 11.48 -33.18 3.63
C THR A 23 12.23 -31.85 3.64
N GLY A 24 11.77 -30.91 4.47
CA GLY A 24 12.68 -29.95 5.11
C GLY A 24 12.65 -28.49 4.64
N MET A 25 11.52 -27.80 4.77
CA MET A 25 11.54 -26.34 4.96
C MET A 25 10.75 -25.99 6.23
N THR A 26 11.46 -25.91 7.35
CA THR A 26 10.91 -25.33 8.57
C THR A 26 10.77 -23.83 8.35
N VAL A 27 9.57 -23.38 8.00
CA VAL A 27 9.24 -21.96 7.95
C VAL A 27 9.11 -21.46 9.39
N SER A 28 10.18 -20.85 9.92
CA SER A 28 10.10 -20.08 11.17
C SER A 28 9.14 -18.92 10.95
N SER A 29 7.91 -19.09 11.40
CA SER A 29 6.90 -18.03 11.43
C SER A 29 7.17 -17.17 12.65
N ALA A 30 7.91 -16.08 12.47
CA ALA A 30 7.95 -15.01 13.44
C ALA A 30 6.56 -14.35 13.47
N ALA A 31 5.76 -14.68 14.48
CA ALA A 31 4.54 -13.96 14.77
C ALA A 31 4.92 -12.55 15.22
N LEU A 32 4.80 -11.56 14.32
CA LEU A 32 4.73 -10.17 14.73
C LEU A 32 3.40 -9.99 15.46
N SER A 33 3.48 -9.79 16.77
CA SER A 33 2.38 -9.26 17.57
C SER A 33 1.99 -7.90 17.00
N ALA A 34 0.91 -7.85 16.22
CA ALA A 34 0.20 -6.63 15.94
C ALA A 34 -0.49 -6.19 17.24
N SER A 35 0.11 -5.24 17.95
CA SER A 35 -0.58 -4.54 19.05
C SER A 35 -1.79 -3.83 18.47
N GLY A 36 -2.96 -4.44 18.68
CA GLY A 36 -4.24 -4.06 18.11
C GLY A 36 -4.74 -2.72 18.62
N SER A 37 -4.37 -1.66 17.91
CA SER A 37 -5.35 -0.62 17.55
C SER A 37 -5.63 -0.81 16.06
N THR A 38 -6.91 -0.92 15.69
CA THR A 38 -7.27 -1.08 14.27
C THR A 38 -6.91 0.20 13.55
N ALA A 39 -5.76 0.22 12.86
CA ALA A 39 -5.32 1.36 12.09
C ALA A 39 -6.43 1.77 11.10
N ARG A 40 -6.79 3.05 11.11
CA ARG A 40 -7.79 3.59 10.18
C ARG A 40 -7.24 3.57 8.77
N SER A 41 -8.12 3.37 7.78
CA SER A 41 -7.72 3.46 6.38
C SER A 41 -7.30 4.88 5.99
N GLY A 42 -6.41 4.99 4.99
CA GLY A 42 -5.94 6.26 4.46
C GLY A 42 -7.07 7.17 3.98
N GLY A 43 -8.05 6.61 3.26
CA GLY A 43 -9.24 7.35 2.81
C GLY A 43 -10.10 7.87 3.97
N LYS A 44 -10.24 7.08 5.07
CA LYS A 44 -10.95 7.55 6.27
C LYS A 44 -10.21 8.70 6.93
N LEU A 45 -8.89 8.61 7.05
CA LEU A 45 -8.05 9.70 7.56
C LEU A 45 -8.16 10.95 6.71
N PHE A 46 -8.04 10.80 5.39
CA PHE A 46 -8.16 11.90 4.45
C PHE A 46 -9.48 12.64 4.65
N ASN A 47 -10.60 11.91 4.63
CA ASN A 47 -11.93 12.47 4.81
C ASN A 47 -12.17 13.09 6.19
N THR A 48 -11.37 12.74 7.20
CA THR A 48 -11.53 13.28 8.56
C THR A 48 -10.66 14.51 8.80
N PHE A 49 -9.41 14.52 8.32
CA PHE A 49 -8.41 15.52 8.69
C PHE A 49 -7.84 16.27 7.48
N CYS A 50 -7.48 15.56 6.42
CA CYS A 50 -6.73 16.14 5.30
C CYS A 50 -7.62 16.89 4.30
N VAL A 51 -8.89 16.48 4.19
CA VAL A 51 -9.88 16.97 3.23
C VAL A 51 -10.07 18.48 3.31
N ALA A 52 -10.00 19.05 4.52
CA ALA A 52 -10.21 20.46 4.78
C ALA A 52 -9.29 21.36 3.94
N CYS A 53 -8.07 20.90 3.65
CA CYS A 53 -7.11 21.64 2.84
C CYS A 53 -6.91 21.03 1.45
N HIS A 54 -6.79 19.72 1.36
CA HIS A 54 -6.39 19.03 0.13
C HIS A 54 -7.52 18.84 -0.87
N MET A 55 -8.79 19.07 -0.53
CA MET A 55 -9.87 18.99 -1.51
C MET A 55 -9.94 20.23 -2.42
N GLN A 56 -9.80 21.41 -1.83
CA GLN A 56 -9.92 22.68 -2.56
C GLN A 56 -8.59 23.40 -2.77
N GLY A 57 -7.50 22.91 -2.16
CA GLY A 57 -6.18 23.50 -2.26
C GLY A 57 -5.99 24.72 -1.38
N VAL A 58 -6.60 24.68 -0.18
CA VAL A 58 -6.53 25.78 0.79
C VAL A 58 -5.08 26.09 1.12
N ALA A 59 -4.74 27.38 1.16
CA ALA A 59 -3.38 27.87 1.44
C ALA A 59 -2.29 27.27 0.51
N GLY A 60 -2.66 26.88 -0.71
CA GLY A 60 -1.73 26.28 -1.68
C GLY A 60 -1.45 24.79 -1.44
N ALA A 61 -2.30 24.10 -0.66
CA ALA A 61 -2.22 22.65 -0.54
C ALA A 61 -2.41 21.96 -1.91
N PRO A 62 -1.67 20.87 -2.21
CA PRO A 62 -1.87 20.12 -3.44
C PRO A 62 -3.28 19.52 -3.46
N LYS A 63 -4.02 19.74 -4.53
CA LYS A 63 -5.43 19.34 -4.65
C LYS A 63 -5.54 17.86 -5.00
N LEU A 64 -6.36 17.11 -4.29
CA LEU A 64 -6.71 15.73 -4.65
C LEU A 64 -7.28 15.70 -6.08
N GLY A 65 -6.81 14.77 -6.91
CA GLY A 65 -7.22 14.66 -8.32
C GLY A 65 -6.49 15.60 -9.26
N ASN A 66 -5.61 16.48 -8.77
CA ASN A 66 -4.82 17.36 -9.63
C ASN A 66 -3.41 16.76 -9.87
N SER A 67 -3.25 16.00 -10.95
CA SER A 67 -1.96 15.37 -11.25
C SER A 67 -0.79 16.36 -11.37
N ALA A 68 -1.02 17.59 -11.83
CA ALA A 68 0.03 18.60 -11.94
C ALA A 68 0.60 19.01 -10.57
N ASP A 69 -0.26 19.04 -9.54
CA ASP A 69 0.20 19.31 -8.17
C ASP A 69 1.03 18.13 -7.65
N TRP A 70 0.64 16.88 -7.94
CA TRP A 70 1.19 15.68 -7.29
C TRP A 70 2.38 15.03 -7.99
N LEU A 71 2.54 15.18 -9.31
CA LEU A 71 3.70 14.67 -10.07
C LEU A 71 5.05 15.03 -9.42
N PRO A 72 5.37 16.31 -9.17
CA PRO A 72 6.65 16.69 -8.54
C PRO A 72 6.76 16.26 -7.07
N ARG A 73 5.67 15.83 -6.43
CA ARG A 73 5.71 15.26 -5.07
C ARG A 73 6.00 13.77 -5.12
N ARG A 74 5.47 13.04 -6.10
CA ARG A 74 5.80 11.62 -6.34
C ARG A 74 7.30 11.41 -6.52
N GLU A 75 7.96 12.30 -7.26
CA GLU A 75 9.40 12.26 -7.50
C GLU A 75 10.25 12.36 -6.22
N LYS A 76 9.73 12.96 -5.15
CA LYS A 76 10.41 13.02 -3.85
C LYS A 76 10.38 11.69 -3.09
N GLY A 77 9.44 10.80 -3.44
CA GLY A 77 9.26 9.51 -2.79
C GLY A 77 8.55 9.58 -1.44
N MET A 78 7.98 8.43 -1.03
CA MET A 78 7.20 8.30 0.21
C MET A 78 7.93 8.77 1.49
N PRO A 79 9.22 8.45 1.72
CA PRO A 79 9.89 8.85 2.96
C PRO A 79 9.91 10.37 3.17
N THR A 80 10.15 11.13 2.11
CA THR A 80 10.16 12.60 2.18
C THR A 80 8.77 13.17 2.39
N LEU A 81 7.75 12.59 1.74
CA LEU A 81 6.37 13.03 1.93
C LEU A 81 5.89 12.76 3.36
N LEU A 82 6.20 11.59 3.90
CA LEU A 82 5.85 11.22 5.27
C LEU A 82 6.53 12.13 6.29
N LYS A 83 7.84 12.40 6.11
CA LYS A 83 8.57 13.35 6.97
C LYS A 83 7.89 14.71 7.02
N HIS A 84 7.60 15.31 5.86
CA HIS A 84 6.92 16.60 5.79
C HIS A 84 5.49 16.56 6.37
N ALA A 85 4.77 15.46 6.21
CA ALA A 85 3.43 15.32 6.78
C ALA A 85 3.48 15.20 8.32
N ILE A 86 4.49 14.53 8.87
CA ILE A 86 4.68 14.39 10.32
C ILE A 86 5.15 15.70 10.94
N GLU A 87 6.20 16.31 10.38
CA GLU A 87 6.84 17.52 10.91
C GLU A 87 6.05 18.80 10.60
N GLY A 88 5.21 18.78 9.56
CA GLY A 88 4.59 19.95 8.98
C GLY A 88 5.47 20.59 7.90
N LEU A 89 4.84 21.30 6.96
CA LEU A 89 5.53 22.01 5.88
C LEU A 89 4.69 23.18 5.39
N ASN A 90 5.27 24.39 5.37
CA ASN A 90 4.58 25.62 5.02
C ASN A 90 3.30 25.80 5.88
N ALA A 91 2.13 25.92 5.24
CA ALA A 91 0.84 26.05 5.91
C ALA A 91 0.27 24.70 6.41
N MET A 92 0.88 23.56 6.06
CA MET A 92 0.42 22.25 6.53
C MET A 92 0.91 22.02 7.97
N PRO A 93 0.00 21.87 8.95
CA PRO A 93 0.38 21.63 10.34
C PRO A 93 1.01 20.23 10.53
N PRO A 94 1.80 20.03 11.60
CA PRO A 94 2.33 18.72 11.96
C PRO A 94 1.22 17.66 12.02
N ARG A 95 1.51 16.48 11.48
CA ARG A 95 0.58 15.34 11.37
C ARG A 95 -0.74 15.63 10.65
N GLY A 96 -0.81 16.69 9.83
CA GLY A 96 -2.02 17.04 9.08
C GLY A 96 -3.26 17.23 9.97
N MET A 97 -3.08 17.83 11.16
CA MET A 97 -4.11 18.03 12.20
C MET A 97 -4.57 16.75 12.93
N CYS A 98 -3.94 15.60 12.68
CA CYS A 98 -4.24 14.36 13.39
C CYS A 98 -3.19 14.06 14.46
N SER A 99 -3.36 14.64 15.65
CA SER A 99 -2.43 14.46 16.78
C SER A 99 -2.36 13.02 17.32
N ASN A 100 -3.40 12.22 17.09
CA ASN A 100 -3.50 10.84 17.56
C ASN A 100 -3.34 9.80 16.45
N CYS A 101 -2.97 10.20 15.23
CA CYS A 101 -2.65 9.24 14.17
C CYS A 101 -1.33 8.55 14.47
N SER A 102 -1.16 7.29 14.06
CA SER A 102 0.17 6.67 13.93
C SER A 102 0.85 7.11 12.62
N ASP A 103 2.15 6.89 12.51
CA ASP A 103 2.88 7.21 11.28
C ASP A 103 2.41 6.35 10.10
N ASP A 104 2.04 5.08 10.36
CA ASP A 104 1.45 4.18 9.35
C ASP A 104 0.11 4.71 8.83
N GLU A 105 -0.73 5.27 9.71
CA GLU A 105 -1.99 5.88 9.29
C GLU A 105 -1.74 7.12 8.42
N ILE A 106 -0.78 7.98 8.78
CA ILE A 106 -0.39 9.13 7.97
C ILE A 106 0.16 8.68 6.61
N GLN A 107 1.02 7.66 6.58
CA GLN A 107 1.54 7.08 5.34
C GLN A 107 0.40 6.57 4.46
N ALA A 108 -0.58 5.87 5.04
CA ALA A 108 -1.76 5.40 4.31
C ALA A 108 -2.59 6.55 3.72
N ALA A 109 -2.73 7.67 4.45
CA ALA A 109 -3.41 8.86 3.94
C ALA A 109 -2.65 9.53 2.79
N ILE A 110 -1.32 9.59 2.87
CA ILE A 110 -0.48 10.07 1.75
C ILE A 110 -0.68 9.17 0.54
N GLN A 111 -0.59 7.84 0.72
CA GLN A 111 -0.80 6.88 -0.37
C GLN A 111 -2.17 7.05 -1.02
N PHE A 112 -3.23 7.20 -0.22
CA PHE A 112 -4.56 7.48 -0.73
C PHE A 112 -4.59 8.73 -1.62
N MET A 113 -3.95 9.83 -1.21
CA MET A 113 -3.91 11.04 -2.03
C MET A 113 -3.11 10.86 -3.32
N LEU A 114 -2.00 10.11 -3.27
CA LEU A 114 -1.19 9.76 -4.45
C LEU A 114 -1.95 8.89 -5.44
N ASP A 115 -2.73 7.91 -4.97
CA ASP A 115 -3.49 6.99 -5.82
C ASP A 115 -4.70 7.68 -6.48
N ASN A 116 -5.18 8.77 -5.88
CA ASN A 116 -6.32 9.53 -6.36
C ASN A 116 -5.93 10.87 -7.02
N SER A 117 -4.65 11.04 -7.42
CA SER A 117 -4.15 12.27 -8.06
C SER A 117 -3.11 12.05 -9.16
#